data_AF-A0AAV7CR17-F1
#
_entry.id   AF-A0AAV7CR17-F1
#
_cell.length_a   1.000
_cell.length_b   1.000
_cell.length_c   1.000
_cell.angle_alpha   90.00
_cell.angle_beta   90.00
_cell.angle_gamma   90.00
#
_symmetry.space_group_name_H-M   'P 1'
#
loop_
_entity.id
_entity.type
_entity.pdbx_description
1 polymer ?
#
loop_
_entity_poly.entity_id
_entity_poly.type
_entity_poly.pdbx_seq_one_letter_code
_entity_poly.pdbx_strand_id
1 'polypeptide(L)'
;MTGSSQIHTEQNIPTANQDSSPAPEGQPQVTNEEPDDDESTDSEEILVPGRRASLSDISNLDDIETLSVRQLKEILARNFVNYKGCCEKWELMERVTRLYHDQKDLHQKVTMGEEEGKFGAAGDENLCKVCMDSPIDCVLLECGHMVTCTKCGKRMSECPICRQYVVRAVHVFRS
;
A
#
# COMPACT_ATOMS: atom_id res chain seq x y z
N MET A 1 46.30 13.40 -48.04
CA MET A 1 47.73 13.18 -47.73
C MET A 1 47.91 13.70 -46.31
N THR A 2 48.11 12.95 -45.22
CA THR A 2 48.68 11.63 -44.89
C THR A 2 48.10 11.25 -43.50
N GLY A 3 47.64 10.03 -43.21
CA GLY A 3 48.45 8.90 -42.71
C GLY A 3 48.64 8.95 -41.17
N SER A 4 47.82 8.25 -40.37
CA SER A 4 48.10 6.96 -39.68
C SER A 4 48.98 7.11 -38.41
N SER A 5 48.51 6.75 -37.20
CA SER A 5 48.75 5.48 -36.48
C SER A 5 48.60 5.79 -34.96
N GLN A 6 48.29 4.93 -33.98
CA GLN A 6 48.01 3.49 -33.86
C GLN A 6 47.34 3.23 -32.49
N ILE A 7 46.53 2.19 -32.49
CA ILE A 7 45.94 1.39 -31.39
C ILE A 7 46.96 0.92 -30.33
N HIS A 8 46.50 0.69 -29.10
CA HIS A 8 47.01 -0.35 -28.20
C HIS A 8 45.82 -0.98 -27.44
N THR A 9 45.91 -2.30 -27.32
CA THR A 9 44.93 -3.34 -26.97
C THR A 9 44.83 -3.64 -25.47
N GLU A 10 43.71 -4.26 -25.04
CA GLU A 10 43.55 -5.34 -24.03
C GLU A 10 42.04 -5.39 -23.69
N GLN A 11 41.18 -6.32 -24.14
CA GLN A 11 41.09 -7.79 -24.00
C GLN A 11 41.20 -8.31 -22.56
N ASN A 12 40.05 -8.56 -21.90
CA ASN A 12 39.83 -9.81 -21.16
C ASN A 12 38.33 -10.17 -21.03
N ILE A 13 37.95 -11.30 -21.63
CA ILE A 13 36.76 -12.13 -21.36
C ILE A 13 37.32 -13.55 -21.09
N PRO A 14 36.79 -14.29 -20.10
CA PRO A 14 36.06 -15.54 -20.40
C PRO A 14 34.75 -15.60 -19.56
N THR A 15 33.53 -15.87 -20.09
CA THR A 15 32.97 -17.14 -20.63
C THR A 15 33.15 -18.29 -19.61
N ALA A 16 32.17 -19.07 -19.16
CA ALA A 16 30.87 -19.48 -19.71
C ALA A 16 30.07 -20.24 -18.63
N ASN A 17 28.73 -20.25 -18.75
CA ASN A 17 27.84 -21.43 -18.80
C ASN A 17 27.81 -22.43 -17.61
N GLN A 18 26.72 -23.09 -17.20
CA GLN A 18 25.44 -23.49 -17.80
C GLN A 18 24.61 -24.06 -16.61
N ASP A 19 23.33 -23.72 -16.48
CA ASP A 19 22.16 -24.58 -16.79
C ASP A 19 21.66 -25.45 -15.61
N SER A 20 20.35 -25.73 -15.65
CA SER A 20 19.61 -26.80 -14.96
C SER A 20 18.83 -26.42 -13.69
N SER A 21 17.54 -26.11 -13.90
CA SER A 21 16.45 -26.49 -12.98
C SER A 21 16.18 -28.00 -13.15
N PRO A 22 15.77 -28.74 -12.09
CA PRO A 22 14.33 -28.95 -11.88
C PRO A 22 13.87 -29.10 -10.40
N ALA A 23 12.60 -28.74 -10.16
CA ALA A 23 11.52 -29.31 -9.34
C ALA A 23 11.74 -30.17 -8.04
N PRO A 24 10.69 -30.30 -7.19
CA PRO A 24 10.79 -30.45 -5.72
C PRO A 24 10.45 -31.84 -5.17
N GLU A 25 11.18 -32.31 -4.15
CA GLU A 25 10.86 -33.42 -3.23
C GLU A 25 11.72 -33.18 -1.96
N GLY A 26 11.40 -33.48 -0.71
CA GLY A 26 10.31 -34.15 -0.01
C GLY A 26 10.68 -34.07 1.49
N GLN A 27 9.68 -34.09 2.37
CA GLN A 27 9.87 -34.17 3.83
C GLN A 27 10.54 -35.51 4.23
N PRO A 28 11.04 -35.60 5.46
CA PRO A 28 10.52 -36.68 6.31
C PRO A 28 9.99 -36.16 7.66
N GLN A 29 8.76 -36.57 7.93
CA GLN A 29 8.11 -36.61 9.23
C GLN A 29 8.70 -37.75 10.08
N VAL A 30 8.79 -37.58 11.40
CA VAL A 30 8.64 -38.61 12.46
C VAL A 30 8.69 -37.88 13.82
N THR A 31 7.88 -38.13 14.84
CA THR A 31 6.71 -38.99 15.05
C THR A 31 5.96 -38.46 16.27
N ASN A 32 4.64 -38.63 16.20
CA ASN A 32 3.63 -38.38 17.21
C ASN A 32 3.91 -39.05 18.55
N GLU A 33 3.49 -38.40 19.63
CA GLU A 33 2.82 -39.06 20.76
C GLU A 33 1.65 -38.16 21.20
N GLU A 34 0.44 -38.54 20.79
CA GLU A 34 -0.78 -38.29 21.56
C GLU A 34 -0.96 -39.49 22.51
N PRO A 35 -1.69 -39.31 23.61
CA PRO A 35 -3.06 -39.82 23.55
C PRO A 35 -4.12 -38.87 24.08
N ASP A 36 -5.26 -39.00 23.42
CA ASP A 36 -6.60 -38.50 23.69
C ASP A 36 -7.22 -38.93 25.05
N ASP A 37 -8.36 -38.29 25.29
CA ASP A 37 -9.51 -38.67 26.13
C ASP A 37 -9.51 -38.18 27.58
N ASP A 38 -10.23 -37.09 27.84
CA ASP A 38 -11.58 -37.21 28.42
C ASP A 38 -12.45 -35.97 28.14
N GLU A 39 -13.67 -36.29 27.77
CA GLU A 39 -14.75 -35.46 27.26
C GLU A 39 -15.46 -34.68 28.38
N SER A 40 -15.78 -33.41 28.15
CA SER A 40 -17.09 -32.92 28.59
C SER A 40 -17.61 -31.85 27.65
N THR A 41 -18.54 -32.28 26.80
CA THR A 41 -19.56 -31.47 26.15
C THR A 41 -20.21 -30.50 27.15
N ASP A 42 -20.19 -29.20 26.86
CA ASP A 42 -21.40 -28.39 26.95
C ASP A 42 -21.32 -27.18 25.99
N SER A 43 -22.22 -27.23 25.02
CA SER A 43 -22.91 -26.11 24.40
C SER A 43 -22.12 -25.05 23.62
N GLU A 44 -22.47 -25.00 22.34
CA GLU A 44 -22.32 -23.85 21.48
C GLU A 44 -22.62 -22.52 22.20
N GLU A 45 -21.61 -21.69 22.43
CA GLU A 45 -21.84 -20.25 22.45
C GLU A 45 -21.51 -19.69 21.06
N ILE A 46 -22.50 -19.83 20.17
CA ILE A 46 -22.73 -18.85 19.12
C ILE A 46 -22.99 -17.52 19.83
N LEU A 47 -21.92 -16.83 20.23
CA LEU A 47 -22.00 -15.44 20.67
C LEU A 47 -22.30 -14.62 19.43
N VAL A 48 -23.60 -14.33 19.26
CA VAL A 48 -24.15 -13.40 18.26
C VAL A 48 -23.14 -12.27 18.02
N PRO A 49 -22.61 -12.12 16.79
CA PRO A 49 -21.77 -10.97 16.42
C PRO A 49 -22.60 -9.68 16.42
N GLY A 50 -22.92 -9.20 17.61
CA GLY A 50 -23.30 -7.81 17.83
C GLY A 50 -22.22 -6.93 17.21
N ARG A 51 -22.66 -5.89 16.50
CA ARG A 51 -21.83 -5.05 15.63
C ARG A 51 -20.45 -4.85 16.24
N ARG A 52 -19.47 -5.42 15.56
CA ARG A 52 -18.05 -5.19 15.74
C ARG A 52 -17.79 -3.68 15.97
N ALA A 53 -17.41 -3.29 17.19
CA ALA A 53 -17.27 -1.88 17.58
C ALA A 53 -16.36 -1.09 16.62
N SER A 54 -16.84 0.01 16.07
CA SER A 54 -16.10 0.79 15.09
C SER A 54 -15.86 2.21 15.58
N LEU A 55 -14.88 2.88 14.97
CA LEU A 55 -14.60 4.28 15.25
C LEU A 55 -15.78 5.18 14.83
N SER A 56 -16.56 4.75 13.83
CA SER A 56 -17.76 5.43 13.34
C SER A 56 -18.92 5.43 14.34
N ASP A 57 -18.91 4.56 15.35
CA ASP A 57 -19.93 4.50 16.38
C ASP A 57 -19.69 5.55 17.50
N ILE A 58 -18.57 6.26 17.47
CA ILE A 58 -18.15 7.25 18.48
C ILE A 58 -18.47 8.65 17.97
N SER A 59 -19.30 9.40 18.69
CA SER A 59 -19.72 10.75 18.32
C SER A 59 -18.98 11.84 19.11
N ASN A 60 -18.52 11.53 20.33
CA ASN A 60 -17.84 12.46 21.23
C ASN A 60 -16.82 11.72 22.12
N LEU A 61 -16.11 12.45 22.99
CA LEU A 61 -15.08 11.88 23.87
C LEU A 61 -15.66 11.06 25.03
N ASP A 62 -16.84 11.41 25.55
CA ASP A 62 -17.50 10.67 26.63
C ASP A 62 -17.87 9.24 26.20
N ASP A 63 -18.22 9.04 24.93
CA ASP A 63 -18.47 7.72 24.36
C ASP A 63 -17.26 6.80 24.56
N ILE A 64 -16.03 7.31 24.39
CA ILE A 64 -14.77 6.56 24.54
C ILE A 64 -14.59 6.08 25.99
N GLU A 65 -14.98 6.90 26.97
CA GLU A 65 -14.86 6.56 28.39
C GLU A 65 -15.76 5.38 28.78
N THR A 66 -16.94 5.30 28.16
CA THR A 66 -17.93 4.23 28.41
C THR A 66 -17.59 2.90 27.74
N LEU A 67 -16.65 2.88 26.78
CA LEU A 67 -16.25 1.66 26.10
C LEU A 67 -15.56 0.66 27.03
N SER A 68 -15.85 -0.62 26.82
CA SER A 68 -15.11 -1.71 27.43
C SER A 68 -13.72 -1.85 26.81
N VAL A 69 -12.79 -2.47 27.55
CA VAL A 69 -11.43 -2.80 27.06
C VAL A 69 -11.48 -3.63 25.77
N ARG A 70 -12.46 -4.53 25.64
CA ARG A 70 -12.67 -5.32 24.42
C ARG A 70 -13.01 -4.42 23.24
N GLN A 71 -13.95 -3.49 23.40
CA GLN A 71 -14.36 -2.55 22.35
C GLN A 71 -13.22 -1.61 21.95
N LEU A 72 -12.46 -1.07 22.91
CA LEU A 72 -11.29 -0.23 22.64
C LEU A 72 -10.24 -1.00 21.80
N LYS A 73 -9.90 -2.23 22.19
CA LYS A 73 -8.96 -3.08 21.43
C LYS A 73 -9.48 -3.42 20.05
N GLU A 74 -10.78 -3.69 19.94
CA GLU A 74 -11.46 -3.96 18.68
C GLU A 74 -11.39 -2.77 17.70
N ILE A 75 -11.64 -1.55 18.19
CA ILE A 75 -11.52 -0.32 17.40
C ILE A 75 -10.07 -0.12 16.93
N LEU A 76 -9.09 -0.26 17.84
CA LEU A 76 -7.67 -0.09 17.50
C LEU A 76 -7.21 -1.15 16.48
N ALA A 77 -7.61 -2.41 16.64
CA ALA A 77 -7.28 -3.50 15.72
C ALA A 77 -7.83 -3.23 14.30
N ARG A 78 -9.07 -2.75 14.18
CA ARG A 78 -9.70 -2.45 12.88
C ARG A 78 -9.04 -1.29 12.15
N ASN A 79 -8.42 -0.38 12.89
CA ASN A 79 -7.72 0.77 12.35
C ASN A 79 -6.20 0.56 12.28
N PHE A 80 -5.74 -0.70 12.40
CA PHE A 80 -4.32 -1.07 12.35
C PHE A 80 -3.42 -0.30 13.35
N VAL A 81 -4.00 0.15 14.47
CA VAL A 81 -3.26 0.82 15.53
C VAL A 81 -2.73 -0.23 16.49
N ASN A 82 -1.40 -0.32 16.61
CA ASN A 82 -0.78 -1.22 17.56
C ASN A 82 -1.13 -0.81 18.99
N TYR A 83 -1.66 -1.76 19.77
CA TYR A 83 -1.96 -1.62 21.19
C TYR A 83 -1.19 -2.62 22.08
N LYS A 84 -0.21 -3.33 21.53
CA LYS A 84 0.68 -4.18 22.31
C LYS A 84 1.43 -3.32 23.33
N GLY A 85 1.46 -3.80 24.58
CA GLY A 85 2.08 -3.09 25.70
C GLY A 85 1.18 -2.10 26.43
N CYS A 86 -0.08 -1.91 26.03
CA CYS A 86 -1.07 -1.23 26.87
C CYS A 86 -1.51 -2.15 28.01
N CYS A 87 -1.11 -1.81 29.23
CA CYS A 87 -1.44 -2.50 30.47
C CYS A 87 -2.74 -1.97 31.09
N GLU A 88 -3.10 -0.72 30.83
CA GLU A 88 -4.23 -0.05 31.48
C GLU A 88 -5.30 0.43 30.49
N LYS A 89 -6.56 0.56 30.98
CA LYS A 89 -7.68 1.02 30.14
C LYS A 89 -7.44 2.43 29.59
N TRP A 90 -6.85 3.32 30.40
CA TRP A 90 -6.58 4.69 30.00
C TRP A 90 -5.61 4.77 28.81
N GLU A 91 -4.63 3.87 28.70
CA GLU A 91 -3.69 3.86 27.58
C GLU A 91 -4.37 3.50 26.26
N LEU A 92 -5.36 2.61 26.32
CA LEU A 92 -6.19 2.27 25.17
C LEU A 92 -7.11 3.43 24.80
N MET A 93 -7.72 4.08 25.80
CA MET A 93 -8.54 5.26 25.60
C MET A 93 -7.74 6.38 24.93
N GLU A 94 -6.52 6.67 25.41
CA GLU A 94 -5.64 7.69 24.83
C GLU A 94 -5.36 7.42 23.34
N ARG A 95 -5.09 6.16 22.98
CA ARG A 95 -4.88 5.79 21.57
C ARG A 95 -6.15 5.91 20.73
N VAL A 96 -7.31 5.56 21.28
CA VAL A 96 -8.62 5.72 20.59
C VAL A 96 -9.00 7.19 20.46
N THR A 97 -8.76 8.01 21.48
CA THR A 97 -8.96 9.46 21.47
C THR A 97 -8.12 10.13 20.39
N ARG A 98 -6.82 9.80 20.32
CA ARG A 98 -5.95 10.30 19.24
C ARG A 98 -6.47 9.90 17.87
N LEU A 99 -6.83 8.63 17.71
CA LEU A 99 -7.38 8.10 16.45
C LEU A 99 -8.70 8.80 16.04
N TYR A 100 -9.57 9.07 17.00
CA TYR A 100 -10.84 9.79 16.79
C TYR A 100 -10.60 11.24 16.33
N HIS A 101 -9.67 11.96 16.96
CA HIS A 101 -9.29 13.30 16.54
C HIS A 101 -8.65 13.33 15.16
N ASP A 102 -7.70 12.42 14.89
CA ASP A 102 -7.06 12.30 13.57
C ASP A 102 -8.11 12.08 12.47
N GLN A 103 -9.10 11.23 12.73
CA GLN A 103 -10.21 11.00 11.81
C GLN A 103 -11.06 12.26 11.62
N LYS A 104 -11.41 12.98 12.69
CA LYS A 104 -12.21 14.21 12.62
C LYS A 104 -11.50 15.32 11.87
N ASP A 105 -10.19 15.47 12.07
CA ASP A 105 -9.36 16.45 11.37
C ASP A 105 -9.27 16.14 9.88
N LEU A 106 -9.15 14.86 9.51
CA LEU A 106 -9.18 14.44 8.10
C LEU A 106 -10.55 14.72 7.47
N HIS A 107 -11.66 14.40 8.17
CA HIS A 107 -13.00 14.74 7.68
C HIS A 107 -13.17 16.24 7.51
N GLN A 108 -12.70 17.05 8.47
CA GLN A 108 -12.77 18.50 8.38
C GLN A 108 -11.93 19.05 7.22
N LYS A 109 -10.72 18.52 6.99
CA LYS A 109 -9.88 18.91 5.84
C LYS A 109 -10.52 18.55 4.51
N VAL A 110 -11.20 17.42 4.42
CA VAL A 110 -11.96 17.02 3.22
C VAL A 110 -13.14 17.96 3.01
N THR A 111 -13.96 18.21 4.03
CA THR A 111 -15.16 19.06 3.91
C THR A 111 -14.85 20.55 3.72
N MET A 112 -13.76 21.06 4.32
CA MET A 112 -13.36 22.47 4.17
C MET A 112 -12.48 22.69 2.92
N GLY A 113 -11.84 21.63 2.41
CA GLY A 113 -11.07 21.66 1.17
C GLY A 113 -11.91 21.78 -0.09
N GLU A 114 -13.23 21.61 -0.01
CA GLU A 114 -14.15 21.76 -1.14
C GLU A 114 -14.49 23.24 -1.47
N GLU A 115 -14.41 24.15 -0.49
CA GLU A 115 -14.78 25.57 -0.67
C GLU A 115 -13.56 26.48 -0.98
N GLU A 116 -12.37 26.23 -0.40
CA GLU A 116 -11.15 27.03 -0.69
C GLU A 116 -10.10 26.29 -1.53
N GLY A 117 -10.35 25.04 -1.94
CA GLY A 117 -9.42 24.17 -2.68
C GLY A 117 -9.69 24.03 -4.18
N LYS A 118 -10.61 24.81 -4.76
CA LYS A 118 -10.97 24.71 -6.20
C LYS A 118 -9.87 25.15 -7.18
N PHE A 119 -8.70 25.56 -6.69
CA PHE A 119 -7.52 25.89 -7.49
C PHE A 119 -6.30 24.98 -7.29
N GLY A 120 -6.37 23.94 -6.45
CA GLY A 120 -5.20 23.09 -6.15
C GLY A 120 -5.44 21.58 -6.27
N ALA A 121 -6.40 21.03 -5.55
CA ALA A 121 -6.48 19.56 -5.38
C ALA A 121 -7.10 18.82 -6.59
N ALA A 122 -8.06 19.43 -7.30
CA ALA A 122 -8.65 18.84 -8.51
C ALA A 122 -7.76 18.99 -9.76
N GLY A 123 -6.79 19.90 -9.71
CA GLY A 123 -5.77 20.05 -10.75
C GLY A 123 -4.75 18.93 -10.69
N ASP A 124 -4.24 18.64 -9.49
CA ASP A 124 -3.12 17.72 -9.27
C ASP A 124 -3.39 16.29 -9.71
N GLU A 125 -4.64 15.81 -9.59
CA GLU A 125 -5.00 14.46 -10.02
C GLU A 125 -4.77 14.26 -11.53
N ASN A 126 -5.01 15.31 -12.32
CA ASN A 126 -4.79 15.34 -13.77
C ASN A 126 -3.38 15.80 -14.17
N LEU A 127 -2.49 16.15 -13.24
CA LEU A 127 -1.12 16.52 -13.54
C LEU A 127 -0.22 15.28 -13.71
N CYS A 128 0.75 15.42 -14.62
CA CYS A 128 1.82 14.48 -14.83
C CYS A 128 2.52 14.15 -13.51
N LYS A 129 2.52 12.89 -13.09
CA LYS A 129 3.10 12.48 -11.79
C LYS A 129 4.63 12.53 -11.75
N VAL A 130 5.25 12.89 -12.88
CA VAL A 130 6.70 13.02 -12.99
C VAL A 130 7.14 14.48 -12.86
N CYS A 131 6.47 15.42 -13.53
CA CYS A 131 6.86 16.83 -13.46
C CYS A 131 5.95 17.71 -12.61
N MET A 132 4.74 17.24 -12.28
CA MET A 132 3.71 18.00 -11.55
C MET A 132 3.42 19.40 -12.12
N ASP A 133 3.67 19.60 -13.42
CA ASP A 133 3.64 20.92 -14.08
C ASP A 133 2.71 20.93 -15.31
N SER A 134 2.69 19.82 -16.05
CA SER A 134 1.86 19.68 -17.24
C SER A 134 0.78 18.61 -17.03
N PRO A 135 -0.39 18.71 -17.67
CA PRO A 135 -1.44 17.69 -17.56
C PRO A 135 -0.99 16.34 -18.13
N ILE A 136 -1.64 15.28 -17.67
CA ILE A 136 -1.54 13.95 -18.26
C ILE A 136 -2.20 14.01 -19.65
N ASP A 137 -1.36 13.93 -20.68
CA ASP A 137 -1.75 13.99 -22.09
C ASP A 137 -1.14 12.84 -22.91
N CYS A 138 -0.57 11.82 -22.26
CA CYS A 138 0.19 10.76 -22.91
C CYS A 138 -0.19 9.38 -22.38
N VAL A 139 -0.31 8.42 -23.30
CA VAL A 139 -0.40 6.99 -23.01
C VAL A 139 0.91 6.28 -23.34
N LEU A 140 1.37 5.40 -22.45
CA LEU A 140 2.55 4.56 -22.65
C LEU A 140 2.13 3.24 -23.31
N LEU A 141 2.61 2.95 -24.51
CA LEU A 141 2.23 1.75 -25.25
C LEU A 141 2.95 0.50 -24.74
N GLU A 142 2.34 -0.66 -25.00
CA GLU A 142 2.50 -1.96 -24.33
C GLU A 142 1.80 -2.09 -22.96
N CYS A 143 1.71 -1.03 -22.15
CA CYS A 143 1.06 -1.12 -20.83
C CYS A 143 -0.19 -0.24 -20.63
N GLY A 144 -0.43 0.76 -21.48
CA GLY A 144 -1.65 1.58 -21.47
C GLY A 144 -1.78 2.60 -20.34
N HIS A 145 -0.80 2.72 -19.44
CA HIS A 145 -0.90 3.66 -18.30
C HIS A 145 -0.78 5.12 -18.74
N MET A 146 -1.76 5.93 -18.31
CA MET A 146 -1.80 7.38 -18.52
C MET A 146 -1.44 8.09 -17.21
N VAL A 147 -0.17 8.40 -17.03
CA VAL A 147 0.37 8.93 -15.76
C VAL A 147 1.32 10.11 -15.98
N THR A 148 1.72 10.37 -17.22
CA THR A 148 2.71 11.39 -17.58
C THR A 148 2.17 12.35 -18.63
N CYS A 149 2.73 13.56 -18.69
CA CYS A 149 2.69 14.39 -19.88
C CYS A 149 3.64 13.84 -20.96
N THR A 150 3.49 14.29 -22.20
CA THR A 150 4.22 13.80 -23.37
C THR A 150 5.72 14.10 -23.27
N LYS A 151 6.09 15.23 -22.63
CA LYS A 151 7.49 15.59 -22.40
C LYS A 151 8.19 14.60 -21.47
N CYS A 152 7.51 14.15 -20.41
CA CYS A 152 8.04 13.13 -19.50
C CYS A 152 7.95 11.74 -20.13
N GLY A 153 6.82 11.44 -20.79
CA GLY A 153 6.56 10.22 -21.56
C GLY A 153 7.67 9.85 -22.54
N LYS A 154 8.22 10.84 -23.25
CA LYS A 154 9.30 10.63 -24.24
C LYS A 154 10.68 10.37 -23.63
N ARG A 155 10.91 10.69 -22.36
CA ARG A 155 12.23 10.59 -21.71
C ARG A 155 12.36 9.37 -20.80
N MET A 156 11.31 8.57 -20.67
CA MET A 156 11.28 7.42 -19.77
C MET A 156 11.56 6.12 -20.51
N SER A 157 12.30 5.22 -19.87
CA SER A 157 12.52 3.85 -20.35
C SER A 157 11.49 2.86 -19.81
N GLU A 158 10.88 3.15 -18.66
CA GLU A 158 9.95 2.26 -17.96
C GLU A 158 8.74 3.03 -17.43
N CYS A 159 7.59 2.35 -17.40
CA CYS A 159 6.37 2.89 -16.81
C CYS A 159 6.47 3.01 -15.28
N PRO A 160 6.15 4.15 -14.65
CA PRO A 160 6.24 4.32 -13.19
C PRO A 160 5.20 3.50 -12.41
N ILE A 161 4.17 3.00 -13.09
CA ILE A 161 3.12 2.18 -12.47
C ILE A 161 3.49 0.70 -12.48
N CYS A 162 3.84 0.16 -13.66
CA CYS A 162 4.01 -1.28 -13.85
C CYS A 162 5.43 -1.72 -14.22
N ARG A 163 6.36 -0.77 -14.35
CA ARG A 163 7.77 -0.99 -14.73
C ARG A 163 7.98 -1.66 -16.10
N GLN A 164 6.93 -1.83 -16.90
CA GLN A 164 7.03 -2.29 -18.28
C GLN A 164 7.86 -1.31 -19.12
N TYR A 165 8.74 -1.84 -19.98
CA TYR A 165 9.53 -1.04 -20.91
C TYR A 165 8.62 -0.21 -21.83
N VAL A 166 8.91 1.08 -21.95
CA VAL A 166 8.15 2.00 -22.78
C VAL A 166 8.67 1.94 -24.21
N VAL A 167 7.94 1.23 -25.06
CA VAL A 167 8.27 1.14 -26.51
C VAL A 167 7.93 2.45 -27.22
N ARG A 168 6.85 3.12 -26.80
CA ARG A 168 6.36 4.35 -27.43
C ARG A 168 5.47 5.14 -26.49
N ALA A 169 5.57 6.46 -26.53
CA ALA A 169 4.70 7.40 -25.84
C ALA A 169 3.85 8.16 -26.87
N VAL A 170 2.52 8.10 -26.75
CA VAL A 170 1.59 8.72 -27.70
C VAL A 170 0.74 9.76 -27.00
N HIS A 171 0.69 10.96 -27.57
CA HIS A 171 -0.16 12.04 -27.09
C HIS A 171 -1.63 11.72 -27.38
N VAL A 172 -2.50 11.91 -26.38
CA VAL A 172 -3.94 11.72 -26.47
C VAL A 172 -4.66 13.07 -26.47
N PHE A 173 -5.76 13.16 -27.21
CA PHE A 173 -6.63 14.34 -27.21
C PHE A 173 -7.89 14.01 -26.37
N ARG A 174 -8.23 14.89 -25.42
CA ARG A 174 -9.48 14.80 -24.64
C ARG A 174 -10.53 15.67 -25.33
N SER A 175 -11.71 15.11 -25.54
CA SER A 175 -12.88 15.77 -26.17
C SER A 175 -13.66 16.63 -25.19
#